data_AF-A0A645BT16-F1
#
_entry.id   AF-A0A645BT16-F1
#
_cell.length_a   1.000
_cell.length_b   1.000
_cell.length_c   1.000
_cell.angle_alpha   90.00
_cell.angle_beta   90.00
_cell.angle_gamma   90.00
#
_symmetry.space_group_name_H-M   'P 1'
#
loop_
_entity.id
_entity.type
_entity.pdbx_description
1 polymer ?
#
loop_
_entity_poly.entity_id
_entity_poly.type
_entity_poly.pdbx_seq_one_letter_code
_entity_poly.pdbx_strand_id
1 'polypeptide(L)'
;MLKGYDEANQALVATQLTGDTDIKEGDVVQTSGLGGNSPANLSIGTVTKVKPDSNGLDREVYIKPYAQMYDLSVVTIIQRLVEDE
;
A
#
# COMPACT_ATOMS: atom_id res chain seq x y z
N MET A 1 -0.38 4.29 -5.97
CA MET A 1 0.94 3.62 -6.00
C MET A 1 1.58 3.64 -4.61
N LEU A 2 2.19 2.54 -4.15
CA LEU A 2 3.02 2.56 -2.93
C LEU A 2 4.34 3.30 -3.22
N LYS A 3 4.65 4.35 -2.46
CA LYS A 3 5.76 5.28 -2.75
C LYS A 3 6.96 5.09 -1.81
N GLY A 4 6.72 4.76 -0.54
CA GLY A 4 7.80 4.63 0.44
C GLY A 4 7.31 4.32 1.85
N TYR A 5 8.21 4.49 2.82
CA TYR A 5 7.96 4.26 4.24
C TYR A 5 8.34 5.51 5.04
N ASP A 6 7.44 5.96 5.90
CA ASP A 6 7.65 7.02 6.88
C ASP A 6 8.11 6.38 8.19
N GLU A 7 9.40 6.51 8.50
CA GLU A 7 10.01 5.91 9.69
C GLU A 7 9.47 6.50 10.99
N ALA A 8 9.19 7.81 11.02
CA ALA A 8 8.72 8.50 12.22
C ALA A 8 7.32 8.02 12.63
N ASN A 9 6.47 7.75 11.63
CA ASN A 9 5.10 7.27 11.84
C ASN A 9 4.97 5.74 11.72
N GLN A 10 6.07 5.04 11.44
CA GLN A 10 6.11 3.60 11.15
C GLN A 10 5.03 3.16 10.13
N ALA A 11 4.89 3.91 9.04
CA ALA A 11 3.79 3.76 8.10
C ALA A 11 4.26 3.68 6.65
N LEU A 12 3.67 2.78 5.86
CA LEU A 12 3.80 2.79 4.41
C LEU A 12 2.99 3.96 3.84
N VAL A 13 3.49 4.60 2.79
CA VAL A 13 2.85 5.75 2.14
C VAL A 13 2.45 5.39 0.72
N ALA A 14 1.16 5.53 0.41
CA ALA A 14 0.60 5.37 -0.93
C ALA A 14 0.12 6.73 -1.49
N THR A 15 0.36 6.97 -2.78
CA THR A 15 0.04 8.22 -3.49
C THR A 15 -0.69 7.93 -4.82
N GLN A 16 -0.94 8.95 -5.65
CA GLN A 16 -1.66 8.83 -6.94
C GLN A 16 -3.08 8.28 -6.77
N LEU A 17 -3.74 8.69 -5.69
CA LEU A 17 -5.13 8.34 -5.41
C LEU A 17 -6.00 9.49 -5.91
N THR A 18 -6.47 9.34 -7.14
CA THR A 18 -7.37 10.29 -7.80
C THR A 18 -8.84 9.96 -7.51
N GLY A 19 -9.69 10.97 -7.60
CA GLY A 19 -11.14 10.82 -7.43
C GLY A 19 -11.63 10.92 -5.99
N ASP A 20 -12.96 10.86 -5.86
CA ASP A 20 -13.70 11.27 -4.64
C ASP A 20 -14.10 10.09 -3.75
N THR A 21 -13.62 8.87 -4.05
CA THR A 21 -13.91 7.70 -3.23
C THR A 21 -13.49 7.96 -1.79
N ASP A 22 -14.42 7.78 -0.88
CA ASP A 22 -14.21 7.96 0.56
C ASP A 22 -13.26 6.86 1.07
N ILE A 23 -12.11 7.27 1.63
CA ILE A 23 -11.10 6.38 2.21
C ILE A 23 -10.99 6.75 3.69
N LYS A 24 -11.15 5.77 4.57
CA LYS A 24 -11.25 5.98 6.02
C LYS A 24 -10.16 5.24 6.76
N GLU A 25 -9.86 5.75 7.95
CA GLU A 25 -9.05 5.00 8.91
C GLU A 25 -9.69 3.65 9.20
N GLY A 26 -8.86 2.60 9.23
CA GLY A 26 -9.29 1.21 9.38
C GLY A 26 -9.55 0.48 8.06
N ASP A 27 -9.65 1.17 6.92
CA ASP A 27 -9.80 0.50 5.62
C ASP A 27 -8.62 -0.43 5.34
N VAL A 28 -8.92 -1.62 4.80
CA VAL A 28 -7.91 -2.62 4.46
C VAL A 28 -7.25 -2.27 3.13
N VAL A 29 -5.92 -2.34 3.10
CA VAL A 29 -5.12 -2.16 1.88
C VAL A 29 -4.55 -3.50 1.44
N GLN A 30 -4.66 -3.79 0.14
CA GLN A 30 -4.12 -5.00 -0.49
C GLN A 30 -3.53 -4.70 -1.87
N THR A 31 -2.69 -5.60 -2.39
CA THR A 31 -2.13 -5.47 -3.74
C THR A 31 -3.24 -5.58 -4.81
N SER A 32 -3.20 -4.70 -5.81
CA SER A 32 -4.20 -4.68 -6.90
C SER A 32 -3.91 -5.65 -8.04
N GLY A 33 -2.65 -6.05 -8.20
CA GLY A 33 -2.19 -6.84 -9.36
C GLY A 33 -1.93 -6.02 -10.64
N LEU A 34 -2.21 -4.71 -10.65
CA LEU A 34 -2.11 -3.87 -11.85
C LEU A 34 -0.67 -3.47 -12.25
N GLY A 35 0.34 -3.86 -11.46
CA GLY A 35 1.74 -3.51 -11.68
C GLY A 35 2.52 -4.49 -12.57
N GLY A 36 1.86 -5.45 -13.22
CA GLY A 36 2.48 -6.48 -14.06
C GLY A 36 3.16 -7.61 -13.28
N ASN A 37 3.97 -7.27 -12.27
CA ASN A 37 4.81 -8.28 -11.58
C ASN A 37 4.28 -8.71 -10.20
N SER A 38 3.28 -8.00 -9.65
CA SER A 38 2.74 -8.29 -8.32
C SER A 38 1.44 -9.09 -8.43
N PRO A 39 1.23 -10.15 -7.64
CA PRO A 39 -0.08 -10.79 -7.54
C PRO A 39 -1.10 -9.85 -6.88
N ALA A 40 -2.37 -10.02 -7.21
CA ALA A 40 -3.48 -9.33 -6.54
C ALA A 40 -3.82 -9.97 -5.19
N ASN A 41 -4.53 -9.24 -4.34
CA ASN A 41 -5.15 -9.71 -3.10
C ASN A 41 -4.19 -10.13 -1.98
N LEU A 42 -2.94 -9.64 -1.98
CA LEU A 42 -2.07 -9.76 -0.81
C LEU A 42 -2.35 -8.62 0.16
N SER A 43 -2.76 -8.94 1.38
CA SER A 43 -3.01 -7.96 2.43
C SER A 43 -1.72 -7.23 2.83
N ILE A 44 -1.77 -5.91 2.86
CA ILE A 44 -0.65 -5.04 3.23
C ILE A 44 -0.82 -4.52 4.66
N GLY A 45 -2.00 -3.99 4.98
CA GLY A 45 -2.23 -3.30 6.25
C GLY A 45 -3.57 -2.58 6.33
N THR A 46 -3.67 -1.63 7.26
CA THR A 46 -4.84 -0.76 7.44
C THR A 46 -4.48 0.71 7.30
N VAL A 47 -5.39 1.51 6.74
CA VAL A 47 -5.25 2.96 6.68
C VAL A 47 -5.22 3.56 8.09
N THR A 48 -4.25 4.42 8.36
CA THR A 48 -4.12 5.18 9.61
C THR A 48 -4.30 6.67 9.42
N LYS A 49 -4.13 7.20 8.21
CA LYS A 49 -4.32 8.62 7.91
C LYS A 49 -4.49 8.83 6.41
N VAL A 50 -5.34 9.77 6.04
CA VAL A 50 -5.48 10.28 4.67
C VAL A 50 -5.23 11.79 4.71
N LYS A 51 -4.42 12.31 3.80
CA LYS A 51 -4.21 13.75 3.65
C LYS A 51 -4.09 14.13 2.16
N PRO A 52 -4.39 15.38 1.77
CA PRO A 52 -4.00 15.89 0.47
C PRO A 52 -2.48 15.83 0.29
N ASP A 53 -2.03 15.62 -0.94
CA ASP A 53 -0.62 15.77 -1.31
C ASP A 53 -0.18 17.24 -1.30
N SER A 54 1.12 17.49 -1.52
CA SER A 54 1.67 18.85 -1.47
C SER A 54 1.07 19.82 -2.48
N ASN A 55 0.51 19.29 -3.57
CA ASN A 55 -0.07 20.08 -4.66
C ASN A 55 -1.60 20.20 -4.54
N GLY A 56 -2.21 19.46 -3.62
CA GLY A 56 -3.66 19.39 -3.40
C GLY A 56 -4.42 18.66 -4.51
N LEU A 57 -3.72 17.99 -5.44
CA LEU A 57 -4.33 17.30 -6.57
C LEU A 57 -4.60 15.83 -6.28
N ASP A 58 -3.67 15.19 -5.56
CA ASP A 58 -3.77 13.79 -5.16
C ASP A 58 -3.96 13.69 -3.65
N ARG A 59 -4.27 12.48 -3.19
CA ARG A 59 -4.26 12.11 -1.78
C ARG A 59 -3.06 11.21 -1.46
N GLU A 60 -2.44 11.45 -0.31
CA GLU A 60 -1.48 10.54 0.32
C GLU A 60 -2.21 9.76 1.43
N VAL A 61 -2.03 8.44 1.41
CA VAL A 61 -2.60 7.51 2.39
C VAL A 61 -1.46 6.85 3.15
N TYR A 62 -1.54 6.92 4.47
CA TYR A 62 -0.64 6.27 5.40
C TYR A 62 -1.25 4.96 5.86
N ILE A 63 -0.43 3.92 5.87
CA ILE A 63 -0.86 2.54 6.05
C ILE A 63 0.02 1.91 7.12
N LYS A 64 -0.61 1.39 8.18
CA LYS A 64 0.07 0.56 9.16
C LYS A 64 0.20 -0.85 8.59
N PRO A 65 1.42 -1.36 8.33
CA PRO A 65 1.59 -2.70 7.79
C PRO A 65 1.18 -3.76 8.83
N TYR A 66 0.61 -4.86 8.35
CA TYR A 66 0.36 -6.03 9.22
C TYR A 66 1.65 -6.78 9.55
N ALA A 67 2.57 -6.83 8.60
CA ALA A 67 3.86 -7.47 8.78
C ALA A 67 4.83 -6.52 9.49
N GLN A 68 5.61 -7.07 10.41
CA GLN A 68 6.76 -6.42 10.98
C GLN A 68 8.00 -6.78 10.13
N MET A 69 8.82 -5.78 9.77
CA MET A 69 9.94 -5.95 8.82
C MET A 69 11.31 -6.06 9.52
N TYR A 70 11.34 -6.29 10.83
CA TYR A 70 12.55 -6.43 11.64
C TYR A 70 12.83 -7.91 11.93
N ASP A 71 14.10 -8.30 12.00
CA ASP A 71 14.52 -9.69 12.34
C ASP A 71 13.83 -10.80 11.52
N LEU A 72 13.74 -10.62 10.20
CA LEU A 72 13.15 -11.63 9.31
C LEU A 72 14.08 -12.86 9.17
N SER A 73 13.63 -14.01 9.69
CA SER A 73 14.36 -15.29 9.54
C SER A 73 13.89 -16.11 8.33
N VAL A 74 12.61 -15.96 7.94
CA VAL A 74 11.98 -16.71 6.85
C VAL A 74 11.05 -15.77 6.10
N VAL A 75 11.07 -15.85 4.77
CA VAL A 75 10.16 -15.12 3.88
C VAL A 75 9.53 -16.10 2.88
N THR A 76 8.34 -15.76 2.38
CA THR A 76 7.67 -16.51 1.32
C THR A 76 7.70 -15.70 0.04
N ILE A 77 8.21 -16.30 -1.04
CA ILE A 77 8.17 -15.69 -2.38
C ILE A 77 6.88 -16.11 -3.07
N ILE A 78 6.09 -15.14 -3.50
CA ILE A 78 4.83 -15.37 -4.22
C ILE A 78 5.02 -14.90 -5.66
N GLN A 79 4.97 -15.84 -6.60
CA GLN A 79 5.11 -15.56 -8.03
C GLN A 79 3.71 -15.48 -8.67
N ARG A 80 3.47 -14.40 -9.43
CA ARG A 80 2.31 -14.31 -10.33
C ARG A 80 2.53 -15.27 -11.50
N LEU A 81 1.60 -16.21 -11.70
CA LEU A 81 1.67 -17.22 -12.78
C LEU A 81 0.87 -16.83 -14.03
N VAL A 82 0.11 -15.73 -13.98
CA VAL A 82 -0.64 -15.23 -15.12
C VAL A 82 0.33 -14.50 -16.05
N GLU A 83 0.54 -15.05 -17.24
CA GLU A 83 1.26 -14.38 -18.32
C GLU A 83 0.42 -13.21 -18.85
N ASP A 84 1.07 -12.08 -19.14
CA ASP A 84 0.43 -10.99 -19.86
C ASP A 84 0.31 -11.44 -21.34
N GLU A 85 -0.89 -11.38 -21.92
CA GLU A 85 -1.12 -11.70 -23.36
C GLU A 85 -0.33 -10.76 -24.28
#